data_AF-A0A956D4C6-F1
#
_entry.id   AF-A0A956D4C6-F1
#
_cell.length_a   1.000
_cell.length_b   1.000
_cell.length_c   1.000
_cell.angle_alpha   90.00
_cell.angle_beta   90.00
_cell.angle_gamma   90.00
#
_symmetry.space_group_name_H-M   'P 1'
#
loop_
_entity.id
_entity.type
_entity.pdbx_description
1 polymer ?
#
loop_
_entity_poly.entity_id
_entity_poly.type
_entity_poly.pdbx_seq_one_letter_code
_entity_poly.pdbx_strand_id
1 'polypeptide(L)'
;LGVGAPCGSDVGECVPGFQVCRDGMVACEGAIDGIDEVCDALDNDCDGIIDESLPLGGECGRTEGLCEPGALQCISGREVCVGEVPANREACDCEDNDCDGTIDENPEMGTLCPDGSACVGCGCSLPCVMSEFGNTCPSSRTPFVDDTGACWCVTPRCEATTCAGETVSRDDEVLCGTEGGAPTCICKNNECTFPCDGVSCGDGLVCDPDSGRCVEDSCRALGCPDGEVCNFSTGACEIDACADVTCGAAEACRAGTCEPTCATADCDADEVCRAGVCSPNLCLDVSCSGGQICDPADGSCITDACATVRCPPGLLCDSTTGMCEQDPCDLLRCPEGTECVAGECYDEGTVEPDAGTPDAGVDAGVDAGTGTGRSGDRVLAAGGGGCACAVPGATPSKGGEGPLALGALFLGFVAWRRRRRGGAAPKGKLARAAVIASTGAALMLGSGCDVEPYCLVCVDAATVDAGPADGGQDAGRDAQRP
;
A
#
# COMPACT_ATOMS: atom_id res chain seq x y z
N LEU A 1 -10.16 62.40 21.56
CA LEU A 1 -8.85 61.90 21.08
C LEU A 1 -8.34 60.99 22.19
N GLY A 2 -8.17 59.70 21.92
CA GLY A 2 -7.84 58.67 22.93
C GLY A 2 -6.40 58.74 23.45
N VAL A 3 -5.83 59.94 23.62
CA VAL A 3 -4.49 60.13 24.17
C VAL A 3 -4.48 59.65 25.62
N GLY A 4 -3.53 58.76 25.96
CA GLY A 4 -3.45 58.07 27.24
C GLY A 4 -4.22 56.74 27.33
N ALA A 5 -4.96 56.34 26.28
CA ALA A 5 -5.53 54.99 26.21
C ALA A 5 -4.44 53.96 25.89
N PRO A 6 -4.56 52.70 26.35
CA PRO A 6 -3.66 51.63 25.95
C PRO A 6 -3.76 51.36 24.45
N CYS A 7 -2.69 50.86 23.86
CA CYS A 7 -2.58 50.42 22.47
C CYS A 7 -1.58 49.27 22.35
N GLY A 8 -1.63 48.52 21.24
CA GLY A 8 -0.92 47.24 21.13
C GLY A 8 -1.71 46.08 21.76
N SER A 9 -1.09 44.90 21.79
CA SER A 9 -1.65 43.68 22.40
C SER A 9 -1.08 43.46 23.80
N ASP A 10 -1.86 42.84 24.69
CA ASP A 10 -1.43 42.31 26.00
C ASP A 10 -1.46 40.78 26.06
N VAL A 11 -1.44 40.16 24.87
CA VAL A 11 -1.46 38.71 24.63
C VAL A 11 -0.04 38.23 24.33
N GLY A 12 0.29 37.02 24.78
CA GLY A 12 1.61 36.41 24.55
C GLY A 12 2.77 37.23 25.11
N GLU A 13 3.83 37.34 24.32
CA GLU A 13 5.04 38.12 24.63
C GLU A 13 4.91 39.61 24.28
N CYS A 14 3.77 40.04 23.70
CA CYS A 14 3.54 41.45 23.42
C CYS A 14 3.37 42.28 24.68
N VAL A 15 3.84 43.52 24.60
CA VAL A 15 3.69 44.51 25.66
C VAL A 15 2.87 45.68 25.15
N PRO A 16 1.75 46.04 25.78
CA PRO A 16 0.94 47.17 25.35
C PRO A 16 1.62 48.50 25.69
N GLY A 17 1.49 49.47 24.79
CA GLY A 17 1.93 50.86 24.95
C GLY A 17 0.79 51.81 25.29
N PHE A 18 1.06 53.11 25.20
CA PHE A 18 0.06 54.16 25.37
C PHE A 18 -0.01 55.08 24.16
N GLN A 19 -1.23 55.49 23.82
CA GLN A 19 -1.48 56.44 22.74
C GLN A 19 -0.97 57.82 23.12
N VAL A 20 0.02 58.33 22.40
CA VAL A 20 0.59 59.67 22.58
C VAL A 20 0.33 60.55 21.36
N CYS A 21 0.26 61.86 21.56
CA CYS A 21 0.19 62.82 20.46
C CYS A 21 1.61 63.27 20.10
N ARG A 22 2.09 62.87 18.92
CA ARG A 22 3.41 63.26 18.38
C ARG A 22 3.20 63.91 17.02
N ASP A 23 3.70 65.14 16.86
CA ASP A 23 3.63 65.92 15.61
C ASP A 23 2.21 66.07 15.02
N GLY A 24 1.18 66.12 15.88
CA GLY A 24 -0.21 66.27 15.48
C GLY A 24 -0.91 64.97 15.04
N MET A 25 -0.24 63.82 15.15
CA MET A 25 -0.82 62.49 14.95
C MET A 25 -0.82 61.68 16.25
N VAL A 26 -1.77 60.77 16.38
CA VAL A 26 -1.84 59.82 17.50
C VAL A 26 -1.01 58.60 17.12
N ALA A 27 0.00 58.27 17.94
CA ALA A 27 0.89 57.13 17.74
C ALA A 27 0.96 56.29 19.03
N CYS A 28 1.16 54.99 18.89
CA CYS A 28 1.40 54.09 20.03
C CYS A 28 2.87 54.17 20.43
N GLU A 29 3.16 54.50 21.69
CA GLU A 29 4.54 54.55 22.20
C GLU A 29 4.73 53.54 23.34
N GLY A 30 5.83 52.80 23.29
CA GLY A 30 6.19 51.79 24.29
C GLY A 30 5.58 50.40 24.06
N ALA A 31 4.87 50.18 22.95
CA ALA A 31 4.40 48.84 22.60
C ALA A 31 5.56 47.98 22.03
N ILE A 32 5.56 46.70 22.37
CA ILE A 32 6.30 45.65 21.67
C ILE A 32 5.26 44.91 20.84
N ASP A 33 5.38 45.05 19.53
CA ASP A 33 4.53 44.34 18.57
C ASP A 33 5.04 42.91 18.37
N GLY A 34 4.14 42.01 17.93
CA GLY A 34 4.48 40.62 17.69
C GLY A 34 5.47 40.45 16.53
N ILE A 35 6.20 39.35 16.56
CA ILE A 35 7.11 38.87 15.52
C ILE A 35 6.65 37.50 15.02
N ASP A 36 7.24 37.00 13.94
CA ASP A 36 6.95 35.64 13.47
C ASP A 36 7.25 34.60 14.57
N GLU A 37 6.40 33.59 14.65
CA GLU A 37 6.56 32.48 15.57
C GLU A 37 7.88 31.74 15.40
N VAL A 38 8.40 31.28 16.52
CA VAL A 38 9.52 30.35 16.59
C VAL A 38 9.17 29.31 17.63
N CYS A 39 9.61 28.07 17.42
CA CYS A 39 9.34 26.98 18.35
C CYS A 39 10.08 27.19 19.69
N ASP A 40 9.47 27.92 20.62
CA ASP A 40 10.03 28.27 21.92
C ASP A 40 9.01 28.18 23.08
N ALA A 41 7.79 27.69 22.79
CA ALA A 41 6.67 27.56 23.72
C ALA A 41 6.11 28.89 24.23
N LEU A 42 6.35 29.97 23.48
CA LEU A 42 5.79 31.29 23.69
C LEU A 42 4.89 31.68 22.50
N ASP A 43 4.12 32.74 22.69
CA ASP A 43 3.23 33.33 21.68
C ASP A 43 3.89 34.66 21.27
N ASN A 44 4.64 34.59 20.18
CA ASN A 44 5.56 35.64 19.73
C ASN A 44 4.88 36.62 18.78
N ASP A 45 3.83 36.18 18.07
CA ASP A 45 3.02 37.00 17.17
C ASP A 45 1.80 37.65 17.86
N CYS A 46 1.50 37.18 19.08
CA CYS A 46 0.51 37.71 20.00
C CYS A 46 -0.94 37.51 19.55
N ASP A 47 -1.22 36.44 18.82
CA ASP A 47 -2.55 36.06 18.37
C ASP A 47 -3.33 35.23 19.42
N GLY A 48 -2.64 34.75 20.46
CA GLY A 48 -3.20 33.96 21.56
C GLY A 48 -3.07 32.46 21.41
N ILE A 49 -2.38 31.99 20.36
CA ILE A 49 -1.99 30.61 20.12
C ILE A 49 -0.46 30.53 20.27
N ILE A 50 0.04 29.41 20.79
CA ILE A 50 1.48 29.20 21.02
C ILE A 50 2.01 28.30 19.91
N ASP A 51 3.18 28.64 19.36
CA ASP A 51 3.94 27.83 18.38
C ASP A 51 3.09 27.40 17.16
N GLU A 52 2.25 28.29 16.63
CA GLU A 52 1.44 28.06 15.43
C GLU A 52 2.16 28.56 14.16
N SER A 53 1.58 28.28 12.99
CA SER A 53 2.10 28.76 11.70
C SER A 53 3.58 28.46 11.39
N LEU A 54 4.23 27.61 12.19
CA LEU A 54 5.62 27.24 12.02
C LEU A 54 5.79 26.39 10.75
N PRO A 55 6.93 26.50 10.04
CA PRO A 55 7.24 25.71 8.86
C PRO A 55 7.63 24.26 9.22
N LEU A 56 6.76 23.57 9.96
CA LEU A 56 6.92 22.20 10.45
C LEU A 56 6.23 21.19 9.52
N GLY A 57 6.48 19.90 9.76
CA GLY A 57 5.94 18.81 8.94
C GLY A 57 6.76 18.48 7.70
N GLY A 58 7.85 19.22 7.45
CA GLY A 58 8.87 18.81 6.49
C GLY A 58 9.67 17.61 6.97
N GLU A 59 10.23 16.87 6.02
CA GLU A 59 11.15 15.76 6.29
C GLU A 59 12.40 16.27 7.02
N CYS A 60 12.86 15.50 8.00
CA CYS A 60 14.09 15.72 8.74
C CYS A 60 14.81 14.38 8.95
N GLY A 61 16.10 14.42 9.31
CA GLY A 61 16.93 13.23 9.40
C GLY A 61 17.66 12.92 8.09
N ARG A 62 18.26 11.72 8.00
CA ARG A 62 18.97 11.21 6.83
C ARG A 62 18.15 10.11 6.14
N THR A 63 18.48 9.83 4.89
CA THR A 63 17.77 8.83 4.05
C THR A 63 18.67 7.70 3.57
N GLU A 64 19.95 7.78 3.92
CA GLU A 64 20.99 6.84 3.57
C GLU A 64 21.08 5.69 4.58
N GLY A 65 21.50 4.52 4.10
CA GLY A 65 21.78 3.38 4.96
C GLY A 65 20.56 2.88 5.74
N LEU A 66 20.75 2.68 7.04
CA LEU A 66 19.70 2.27 7.98
C LEU A 66 18.88 3.44 8.52
N CYS A 67 19.19 4.69 8.14
CA CYS A 67 18.44 5.84 8.63
C CYS A 67 17.10 5.99 7.91
N GLU A 68 16.08 6.31 8.69
CA GLU A 68 14.76 6.66 8.21
C GLU A 68 14.49 8.12 8.58
N PRO A 69 14.00 8.94 7.63
CA PRO A 69 13.65 10.32 7.91
C PRO A 69 12.41 10.39 8.80
N GLY A 70 12.36 11.40 9.67
CA GLY A 70 11.19 11.76 10.46
C GLY A 70 10.51 13.02 9.93
N ALA A 71 9.53 13.50 10.69
CA ALA A 71 8.87 14.79 10.45
C ALA A 71 9.26 15.80 11.54
N LEU A 72 9.62 17.03 11.12
CA LEU A 72 10.00 18.08 12.06
C LEU A 72 8.76 18.57 12.81
N GLN A 73 8.81 18.51 14.14
CA GLN A 73 7.72 18.95 15.03
C GLN A 73 8.24 19.85 16.13
N CYS A 74 7.40 20.77 16.61
CA CYS A 74 7.69 21.57 17.80
C CYS A 74 7.16 20.84 19.03
N ILE A 75 8.07 20.36 19.88
CA ILE A 75 7.72 19.66 21.12
C ILE A 75 8.36 20.40 22.30
N SER A 76 7.51 21.03 23.11
CA SER A 76 7.93 21.76 24.32
C SER A 76 8.94 22.88 24.05
N GLY A 77 8.70 23.68 23.00
CA GLY A 77 9.57 24.81 22.63
C GLY A 77 10.92 24.38 22.05
N ARG A 78 10.95 23.21 21.40
CA ARG A 78 12.11 22.74 20.64
C ARG A 78 11.66 21.97 19.41
N GLU A 79 12.32 22.26 18.29
CA GLU A 79 12.19 21.46 17.07
C GLU A 79 12.83 20.09 17.29
N VAL A 80 12.02 19.05 17.11
CA VAL A 80 12.38 17.64 17.28
C VAL A 80 11.97 16.91 16.01
N CYS A 81 12.87 16.08 15.48
CA CYS A 81 12.54 15.19 14.39
C CYS A 81 11.85 13.95 14.95
N VAL A 82 10.55 13.78 14.66
CA VAL A 82 9.74 12.70 15.22
C VAL A 82 9.64 11.59 14.19
N GLY A 83 9.90 10.36 14.64
CA GLY A 83 9.85 9.17 13.80
C GLY A 83 11.15 8.89 13.02
N GLU A 84 12.22 9.66 13.23
CA GLU A 84 13.50 9.34 12.62
C GLU A 84 14.16 8.10 13.25
N VAL A 85 14.89 7.34 12.42
CA VAL A 85 15.94 6.43 12.88
C VAL A 85 17.26 7.18 12.73
N PRO A 86 17.87 7.66 13.83
CA PRO A 86 19.06 8.49 13.76
C PRO A 86 20.30 7.67 13.44
N ALA A 87 21.30 8.34 12.87
CA ALA A 87 22.64 7.79 12.65
C ALA A 87 23.24 7.26 13.97
N ASN A 88 23.72 6.02 13.91
CA ASN A 88 24.43 5.35 14.98
C ASN A 88 25.93 5.32 14.68
N ARG A 89 26.71 4.59 15.48
CA ARG A 89 28.13 4.39 15.21
C ARG A 89 28.29 3.22 14.25
N GLU A 90 29.15 3.39 13.25
CA GLU A 90 29.52 2.32 12.34
C GLU A 90 29.98 1.04 13.03
N ALA A 91 29.35 -0.05 12.62
CA ALA A 91 29.68 -1.42 12.96
C ALA A 91 30.16 -2.15 11.70
N CYS A 92 30.77 -3.32 11.92
CA CYS A 92 31.17 -4.18 10.82
C CYS A 92 30.07 -5.24 10.61
N ASP A 93 29.00 -4.86 9.91
CA ASP A 93 27.78 -5.66 9.72
C ASP A 93 27.22 -5.59 8.29
N CYS A 94 27.94 -4.95 7.35
CA CYS A 94 27.50 -4.70 5.97
C CYS A 94 26.27 -3.80 5.85
N GLU A 95 25.94 -3.06 6.90
CA GLU A 95 24.95 -2.01 6.89
C GLU A 95 25.66 -0.66 7.04
N ASP A 96 25.01 0.42 6.62
CA ASP A 96 25.48 1.80 6.80
C ASP A 96 24.78 2.34 8.05
N ASN A 97 25.44 2.24 9.21
CA ASN A 97 24.81 2.53 10.50
C ASN A 97 24.84 4.02 10.84
N ASP A 98 25.84 4.75 10.36
CA ASP A 98 26.04 6.18 10.58
C ASP A 98 25.50 7.05 9.45
N CYS A 99 24.98 6.39 8.40
CA CYS A 99 24.20 6.94 7.31
C CYS A 99 24.99 8.00 6.53
N ASP A 100 26.26 7.73 6.25
CA ASP A 100 27.14 8.58 5.45
C ASP A 100 27.20 8.16 3.96
N GLY A 101 26.52 7.07 3.62
CA GLY A 101 26.44 6.50 2.27
C GLY A 101 27.58 5.55 1.94
N THR A 102 28.47 5.29 2.89
CA THR A 102 29.44 4.20 2.83
C THR A 102 29.06 3.09 3.81
N ILE A 103 29.52 1.87 3.53
CA ILE A 103 29.20 0.69 4.33
C ILE A 103 30.49 0.21 4.97
N ASP A 104 30.45 -0.06 6.27
CA ASP A 104 31.56 -0.58 7.07
C ASP A 104 32.85 0.27 6.92
N GLU A 105 32.74 1.59 6.88
CA GLU A 105 33.89 2.51 6.89
C GLU A 105 34.40 2.79 8.31
N ASN A 106 35.65 3.26 8.41
CA ASN A 106 36.21 3.47 9.73
C ASN A 106 35.58 4.72 10.36
N PRO A 107 34.96 4.63 11.54
CA PRO A 107 34.25 5.76 12.15
C PRO A 107 35.23 6.90 12.48
N GLU A 108 34.72 8.14 12.55
CA GLU A 108 35.52 9.34 12.87
C GLU A 108 36.31 9.17 14.19
N MET A 109 35.75 8.43 15.14
CA MET A 109 36.38 8.11 16.42
C MET A 109 36.34 6.60 16.70
N GLY A 110 37.54 6.00 16.72
CA GLY A 110 37.74 4.60 17.05
C GLY A 110 38.04 3.75 15.83
N THR A 111 37.76 2.46 15.95
CA THR A 111 37.87 1.47 14.88
C THR A 111 36.56 0.68 14.81
N LEU A 112 36.23 0.15 13.63
CA LEU A 112 35.10 -0.78 13.43
C LEU A 112 35.26 -2.02 14.30
N CYS A 113 36.50 -2.54 14.32
CA CYS A 113 36.82 -3.81 14.92
C CYS A 113 37.87 -3.67 16.04
N PRO A 114 37.89 -4.60 17.01
CA PRO A 114 38.93 -4.64 18.05
C PRO A 114 40.34 -4.76 17.47
N ASP A 115 41.33 -4.33 18.25
CA ASP A 115 42.74 -4.37 17.85
C ASP A 115 43.18 -5.74 17.33
N GLY A 116 43.82 -5.75 16.16
CA GLY A 116 44.32 -6.97 15.51
C GLY A 116 43.28 -7.74 14.68
N SER A 117 42.08 -7.21 14.53
CA SER A 117 41.08 -7.70 13.57
C SER A 117 40.76 -6.65 12.52
N ALA A 118 40.23 -7.10 11.38
CA ALA A 118 39.74 -6.24 10.31
C ALA A 118 38.28 -6.56 10.00
N CYS A 119 37.55 -5.58 9.47
CA CYS A 119 36.21 -5.81 8.98
C CYS A 119 36.29 -6.58 7.65
N VAL A 120 35.86 -7.84 7.66
CA VAL A 120 35.94 -8.72 6.48
C VAL A 120 34.66 -9.53 6.38
N GLY A 121 33.86 -9.23 5.35
CA GLY A 121 32.62 -9.95 5.07
C GLY A 121 31.59 -9.81 6.18
N CYS A 122 31.27 -8.57 6.59
CA CYS A 122 30.26 -8.25 7.61
C CYS A 122 30.62 -8.79 9.00
N GLY A 123 31.91 -8.88 9.31
CA GLY A 123 32.34 -9.33 10.63
C GLY A 123 33.81 -9.08 10.93
N CYS A 124 34.08 -8.76 12.20
CA CYS A 124 35.44 -8.59 12.69
C CYS A 124 36.20 -9.92 12.68
N SER A 125 37.22 -9.97 11.84
CA SER A 125 37.98 -11.18 11.53
C SER A 125 39.45 -11.01 11.91
N LEU A 126 39.96 -11.97 12.68
CA LEU A 126 41.38 -12.07 13.00
C LEU A 126 42.15 -12.60 11.79
N PRO A 127 43.41 -12.21 11.59
CA PRO A 127 44.24 -12.79 10.53
C PRO A 127 44.47 -14.28 10.77
N CYS A 128 44.59 -15.04 9.68
CA CYS A 128 44.93 -16.45 9.75
C CYS A 128 46.31 -16.65 10.38
N VAL A 129 46.49 -17.78 11.07
CA VAL A 129 47.81 -18.23 11.50
C VAL A 129 48.38 -19.14 10.41
N MET A 130 49.58 -18.83 9.92
CA MET A 130 50.24 -19.69 8.95
C MET A 130 50.92 -20.87 9.66
N SER A 131 50.51 -22.09 9.30
CA SER A 131 51.10 -23.33 9.78
C SER A 131 51.77 -24.11 8.65
N GLU A 132 52.48 -25.20 8.96
CA GLU A 132 53.04 -26.11 7.95
C GLU A 132 51.96 -26.81 7.09
N PHE A 133 50.70 -26.76 7.52
CA PHE A 133 49.53 -27.30 6.80
C PHE A 133 48.70 -26.22 6.09
N GLY A 134 49.21 -24.98 6.02
CA GLY A 134 48.51 -23.84 5.42
C GLY A 134 47.89 -22.91 6.46
N ASN A 135 46.95 -22.07 6.01
CA ASN A 135 46.26 -21.10 6.84
C ASN A 135 45.32 -21.82 7.81
N THR A 136 45.48 -21.56 9.11
CA THR A 136 44.66 -22.12 10.17
C THR A 136 43.96 -21.03 10.95
N CYS A 137 42.75 -21.35 11.41
CA CYS A 137 41.87 -20.46 12.16
C CYS A 137 41.39 -21.15 13.44
N PRO A 138 40.96 -20.39 14.47
CA PRO A 138 40.29 -20.94 15.64
C PRO A 138 39.06 -21.77 15.23
N SER A 139 38.62 -22.66 16.13
CA SER A 139 37.40 -23.46 15.94
C SER A 139 36.21 -22.56 15.58
N SER A 140 35.39 -23.00 14.63
CA SER A 140 34.24 -22.28 14.06
C SER A 140 34.56 -21.11 13.12
N ARG A 141 35.81 -20.96 12.69
CA ARG A 141 36.19 -20.01 11.62
C ARG A 141 36.96 -20.69 10.50
N THR A 142 36.79 -20.18 9.29
CA THR A 142 37.40 -20.73 8.07
C THR A 142 38.37 -19.71 7.47
N PRO A 143 39.53 -20.15 6.94
CA PRO A 143 40.43 -19.24 6.23
C PRO A 143 39.77 -18.69 4.95
N PHE A 144 39.72 -17.37 4.83
CA PHE A 144 39.33 -16.65 3.62
C PHE A 144 40.51 -15.78 3.18
N VAL A 145 40.92 -15.90 1.92
CA VAL A 145 41.99 -15.09 1.33
C VAL A 145 41.34 -14.05 0.43
N ASP A 146 41.56 -12.78 0.72
CA ASP A 146 41.05 -11.67 -0.08
C ASP A 146 41.86 -11.45 -1.37
N ASP A 147 41.40 -10.52 -2.21
CA ASP A 147 42.04 -10.20 -3.50
C ASP A 147 43.46 -9.61 -3.35
N THR A 148 43.81 -9.11 -2.16
CA THR A 148 45.15 -8.62 -1.84
C THR A 148 46.10 -9.73 -1.42
N GLY A 149 45.57 -10.95 -1.22
CA GLY A 149 46.29 -12.11 -0.72
C GLY A 149 46.40 -12.17 0.81
N ALA A 150 45.72 -11.29 1.54
CA ALA A 150 45.66 -11.35 2.99
C ALA A 150 44.64 -12.40 3.44
N CYS A 151 44.97 -13.16 4.48
CA CYS A 151 44.12 -14.23 4.99
C CYS A 151 43.46 -13.84 6.31
N TRP A 152 42.16 -14.05 6.39
CA TRP A 152 41.30 -13.73 7.51
C TRP A 152 40.49 -14.95 7.95
N CYS A 153 40.28 -15.07 9.25
CA CYS A 153 39.40 -16.07 9.85
C CYS A 153 37.99 -15.53 9.91
N VAL A 154 37.22 -15.82 8.87
CA VAL A 154 35.81 -15.42 8.75
C VAL A 154 34.90 -16.50 9.34
N THR A 155 33.68 -16.11 9.72
CA THR A 155 32.59 -17.07 9.87
C THR A 155 32.36 -17.79 8.53
N PRO A 156 32.06 -19.10 8.52
CA PRO A 156 31.65 -19.77 7.31
C PRO A 156 30.50 -18.98 6.68
N ARG A 157 30.65 -18.55 5.43
CA ARG A 157 29.55 -17.89 4.73
C ARG A 157 28.40 -18.88 4.63
N CYS A 158 27.22 -18.50 5.13
CA CYS A 158 26.04 -19.21 4.72
C CYS A 158 25.88 -19.07 3.20
N GLU A 159 25.44 -20.12 2.53
CA GLU A 159 25.14 -20.10 1.11
C GLU A 159 23.63 -20.25 0.99
N ALA A 160 22.98 -19.37 0.23
CA ALA A 160 21.51 -19.34 0.14
C ALA A 160 20.92 -20.70 -0.24
N THR A 161 21.54 -21.40 -1.19
CA THR A 161 21.13 -22.74 -1.63
C THR A 161 21.25 -23.79 -0.52
N THR A 162 22.28 -23.66 0.32
CA THR A 162 22.52 -24.60 1.43
C THR A 162 21.55 -24.32 2.57
N CYS A 163 21.32 -23.05 2.92
CA CYS A 163 20.34 -22.67 3.94
C CYS A 163 18.94 -23.13 3.59
N ALA A 164 18.51 -23.01 2.34
CA ALA A 164 17.17 -23.44 1.93
C ALA A 164 16.87 -24.94 2.23
N GLY A 165 17.91 -25.76 2.40
CA GLY A 165 17.81 -27.16 2.79
C GLY A 165 18.05 -27.46 4.28
N GLU A 166 18.38 -26.45 5.09
CA GLU A 166 18.61 -26.60 6.53
C GLU A 166 17.33 -26.34 7.34
N THR A 167 17.30 -26.85 8.57
CA THR A 167 16.21 -26.59 9.53
C THR A 167 16.78 -25.82 10.71
N VAL A 168 16.22 -24.65 10.99
CA VAL A 168 16.61 -23.79 12.13
C VAL A 168 15.53 -23.89 13.19
N SER A 169 15.93 -24.15 14.43
CA SER A 169 15.01 -24.29 15.57
C SER A 169 15.52 -23.53 16.80
N ARG A 170 14.60 -22.96 17.56
CA ARG A 170 14.86 -22.28 18.83
C ARG A 170 13.83 -22.76 19.86
N ASP A 171 14.30 -23.17 21.04
CA ASP A 171 13.42 -23.64 22.13
C ASP A 171 12.42 -24.75 21.71
N ASP A 172 12.89 -25.71 20.90
CA ASP A 172 12.10 -26.82 20.31
C ASP A 172 11.01 -26.40 19.29
N GLU A 173 10.98 -25.13 18.87
CA GLU A 173 10.14 -24.61 17.79
C GLU A 173 10.93 -24.49 16.48
N VAL A 174 10.37 -25.00 15.37
CA VAL A 174 10.96 -24.88 14.03
C VAL A 174 10.62 -23.53 13.45
N LEU A 175 11.63 -22.68 13.22
CA LEU A 175 11.44 -21.32 12.71
C LEU A 175 11.50 -21.28 11.17
N CYS A 176 12.29 -22.14 10.57
CA CYS A 176 12.33 -22.36 9.12
C CYS A 176 12.90 -23.76 8.83
N GLY A 177 12.54 -24.33 7.68
CA GLY A 177 13.04 -25.63 7.26
C GLY A 177 12.31 -26.22 6.07
N THR A 178 12.54 -27.50 5.84
CA THR A 178 11.94 -28.25 4.72
C THR A 178 10.73 -29.11 5.13
N GLU A 179 10.39 -29.11 6.42
CA GLU A 179 9.34 -29.97 6.99
C GLU A 179 8.30 -29.14 7.77
N GLY A 180 7.04 -29.56 7.73
CA GLY A 180 6.01 -29.09 8.65
C GLY A 180 5.37 -27.74 8.35
N GLY A 181 5.42 -27.24 7.11
CA GLY A 181 4.80 -25.97 6.72
C GLY A 181 5.56 -24.73 7.21
N ALA A 182 6.77 -24.92 7.74
CA ALA A 182 7.67 -23.82 8.09
C ALA A 182 8.22 -23.13 6.82
N PRO A 183 8.54 -21.83 6.89
CA PRO A 183 9.10 -21.11 5.76
C PRO A 183 10.49 -21.61 5.39
N THR A 184 10.94 -21.31 4.18
CA THR A 184 12.30 -21.66 3.72
C THR A 184 13.35 -20.80 4.44
N CYS A 185 14.42 -21.43 4.96
CA CYS A 185 15.50 -20.69 5.59
C CYS A 185 16.29 -19.84 4.58
N ILE A 186 16.69 -18.64 5.00
CA ILE A 186 17.50 -17.71 4.22
C ILE A 186 18.87 -17.49 4.87
N CYS A 187 19.83 -17.07 4.07
CA CYS A 187 21.13 -16.66 4.55
C CYS A 187 21.09 -15.17 4.92
N LYS A 188 21.21 -14.84 6.21
CA LYS A 188 21.26 -13.47 6.73
C LYS A 188 22.43 -13.36 7.71
N ASN A 189 23.26 -12.32 7.59
CA ASN A 189 24.40 -12.07 8.49
C ASN A 189 25.38 -13.26 8.65
N ASN A 190 25.61 -14.00 7.55
CA ASN A 190 26.43 -15.23 7.53
C ASN A 190 25.90 -16.39 8.42
N GLU A 191 24.61 -16.38 8.77
CA GLU A 191 23.92 -17.47 9.46
C GLU A 191 22.64 -17.87 8.69
N CYS A 192 22.30 -19.15 8.69
CA CYS A 192 21.00 -19.60 8.18
C CYS A 192 19.93 -19.25 9.23
N THR A 193 18.93 -18.47 8.84
CA THR A 193 17.85 -18.02 9.72
C THR A 193 16.52 -17.96 8.96
N PHE A 194 15.43 -17.65 9.64
CA PHE A 194 14.11 -17.51 9.04
C PHE A 194 13.91 -16.08 8.50
N PRO A 195 13.05 -15.86 7.48
CA PRO A 195 12.90 -14.56 6.83
C PRO A 195 12.60 -13.37 7.76
N CYS A 196 11.87 -13.63 8.86
CA CYS A 196 11.44 -12.61 9.81
C CYS A 196 12.42 -12.34 10.96
N ASP A 197 13.62 -12.95 10.95
CA ASP A 197 14.59 -12.75 12.04
C ASP A 197 15.09 -11.30 12.08
N GLY A 198 14.80 -10.61 13.18
CA GLY A 198 15.12 -9.19 13.37
C GLY A 198 14.21 -8.21 12.62
N VAL A 199 13.11 -8.68 12.00
CA VAL A 199 12.13 -7.79 11.36
C VAL A 199 11.15 -7.27 12.42
N SER A 200 11.03 -5.95 12.52
CA SER A 200 10.04 -5.28 13.36
C SER A 200 9.05 -4.54 12.47
N CYS A 201 7.77 -4.91 12.54
CA CYS A 201 6.73 -4.27 11.75
C CYS A 201 6.01 -3.18 12.56
N GLY A 202 5.61 -2.10 11.87
CA GLY A 202 4.82 -1.02 12.45
C GLY A 202 3.41 -1.46 12.85
N ASP A 203 2.66 -0.55 13.46
CA ASP A 203 1.31 -0.85 13.98
C ASP A 203 0.38 -1.40 12.89
N GLY A 204 -0.24 -2.56 13.17
CA GLY A 204 -1.17 -3.24 12.26
C GLY A 204 -0.52 -4.09 11.16
N LEU A 205 0.81 -4.21 11.16
CA LEU A 205 1.56 -5.05 10.25
C LEU A 205 2.26 -6.19 11.00
N VAL A 206 2.43 -7.31 10.30
CA VAL A 206 3.15 -8.48 10.78
C VAL A 206 4.08 -8.98 9.68
N CYS A 207 5.20 -9.58 10.07
CA CYS A 207 6.13 -10.12 9.12
C CYS A 207 5.57 -11.40 8.49
N ASP A 208 5.43 -11.40 7.17
CA ASP A 208 5.13 -12.59 6.38
C ASP A 208 6.28 -13.60 6.52
N PRO A 209 6.01 -14.80 7.09
CA PRO A 209 7.05 -15.79 7.36
C PRO A 209 7.77 -16.27 6.10
N ASP A 210 7.13 -16.22 4.93
CA ASP A 210 7.70 -16.71 3.67
C ASP A 210 8.53 -15.64 2.96
N SER A 211 8.09 -14.37 2.99
CA SER A 211 8.75 -13.29 2.27
C SER A 211 9.65 -12.39 3.13
N GLY A 212 9.50 -12.42 4.46
CA GLY A 212 10.20 -11.54 5.40
C GLY A 212 9.73 -10.08 5.36
N ARG A 213 8.63 -9.79 4.65
CA ARG A 213 8.08 -8.42 4.49
C ARG A 213 6.99 -8.15 5.50
N CYS A 214 6.91 -6.90 5.96
CA CYS A 214 5.78 -6.46 6.76
C CYS A 214 4.52 -6.34 5.88
N VAL A 215 3.53 -7.15 6.19
CA VAL A 215 2.23 -7.20 5.50
C VAL A 215 1.11 -6.98 6.50
N GLU A 216 -0.11 -6.78 6.00
CA GLU A 216 -1.30 -6.70 6.85
C GLU A 216 -1.46 -7.99 7.66
N ASP A 217 -1.78 -7.86 8.96
CA ASP A 217 -2.10 -9.00 9.84
C ASP A 217 -3.49 -9.57 9.52
N SER A 218 -3.61 -10.19 8.35
CA SER A 218 -4.84 -10.79 7.84
C SER A 218 -4.54 -11.92 6.86
N CYS A 219 -5.54 -12.79 6.64
CA CYS A 219 -5.41 -13.90 5.70
C CYS A 219 -5.24 -13.48 4.24
N ARG A 220 -5.56 -12.22 3.90
CA ARG A 220 -5.34 -11.68 2.55
C ARG A 220 -3.86 -11.65 2.18
N ALA A 221 -3.00 -11.47 3.18
CA ALA A 221 -1.56 -11.39 3.00
C ALA A 221 -0.83 -12.64 3.48
N LEU A 222 -1.29 -13.25 4.58
CA LEU A 222 -0.62 -14.40 5.20
C LEU A 222 -1.17 -15.77 4.77
N GLY A 223 -2.30 -15.80 4.07
CA GLY A 223 -3.05 -17.03 3.82
C GLY A 223 -3.75 -17.56 5.08
N CYS A 224 -4.32 -18.75 4.96
CA CYS A 224 -4.98 -19.45 6.06
C CYS A 224 -4.34 -20.80 6.36
N PRO A 225 -4.42 -21.28 7.61
CA PRO A 225 -4.06 -22.64 7.96
C PRO A 225 -4.83 -23.69 7.15
N ASP A 226 -4.29 -24.91 7.12
CA ASP A 226 -4.94 -26.05 6.46
C ASP A 226 -6.39 -26.24 6.94
N GLY A 227 -7.33 -26.32 5.98
CA GLY A 227 -8.76 -26.53 6.26
C GLY A 227 -9.55 -25.25 6.53
N GLU A 228 -8.94 -24.08 6.38
CA GLU A 228 -9.60 -22.78 6.46
C GLU A 228 -9.51 -22.04 5.11
N VAL A 229 -10.50 -21.20 4.83
CA VAL A 229 -10.56 -20.31 3.67
C VAL A 229 -10.54 -18.87 4.14
N CYS A 230 -9.82 -18.02 3.41
CA CYS A 230 -9.75 -16.60 3.74
C CYS A 230 -11.05 -15.92 3.36
N ASN A 231 -11.71 -15.25 4.31
CA ASN A 231 -12.77 -14.31 3.97
C ASN A 231 -12.12 -12.96 3.60
N PHE A 232 -12.02 -12.67 2.30
CA PHE A 232 -11.34 -11.47 1.82
C PHE A 232 -12.04 -10.16 2.24
N SER A 233 -13.33 -10.20 2.60
CA SER A 233 -14.04 -9.02 3.11
C SER A 233 -13.65 -8.68 4.55
N THR A 234 -13.49 -9.68 5.41
CA THR A 234 -13.14 -9.48 6.83
C THR A 234 -11.65 -9.57 7.11
N GLY A 235 -10.90 -10.27 6.26
CA GLY A 235 -9.48 -10.59 6.47
C GLY A 235 -9.24 -11.73 7.46
N ALA A 236 -10.30 -12.42 7.89
CA ALA A 236 -10.23 -13.52 8.83
C ALA A 236 -10.27 -14.87 8.12
N CYS A 237 -9.59 -15.87 8.69
CA CYS A 237 -9.75 -17.25 8.28
C CYS A 237 -11.03 -17.84 8.85
N GLU A 238 -11.81 -18.47 7.98
CA GLU A 238 -13.03 -19.16 8.34
C GLU A 238 -12.88 -20.65 8.00
N ILE A 239 -13.48 -21.52 8.81
CA ILE A 239 -13.44 -22.96 8.56
C ILE A 239 -14.03 -23.25 7.17
N ASP A 240 -13.27 -23.94 6.33
CA ASP A 240 -13.75 -24.38 5.03
C ASP A 240 -14.81 -25.47 5.25
N ALA A 241 -16.07 -25.09 5.08
CA ALA A 241 -17.20 -25.99 5.24
C ALA A 241 -17.16 -27.17 4.26
N CYS A 242 -16.36 -27.09 3.19
CA CYS A 242 -16.13 -28.12 2.19
C CYS A 242 -14.84 -28.93 2.42
N ALA A 243 -14.04 -28.64 3.45
CA ALA A 243 -12.81 -29.37 3.77
C ALA A 243 -13.02 -30.88 3.91
N ASP A 244 -14.05 -31.28 4.66
CA ASP A 244 -14.36 -32.67 4.99
C ASP A 244 -15.60 -33.22 4.26
N VAL A 245 -16.13 -32.48 3.28
CA VAL A 245 -17.34 -32.87 2.55
C VAL A 245 -16.95 -33.65 1.29
N THR A 246 -17.47 -34.87 1.16
CA THR A 246 -17.32 -35.70 -0.03
C THR A 246 -18.61 -35.68 -0.85
N CYS A 247 -18.59 -34.99 -1.99
CA CYS A 247 -19.71 -34.94 -2.93
C CYS A 247 -19.60 -36.05 -4.00
N GLY A 248 -20.71 -36.32 -4.70
CA GLY A 248 -20.73 -37.27 -5.83
C GLY A 248 -19.90 -36.78 -7.03
N ALA A 249 -19.63 -37.67 -7.99
CA ALA A 249 -18.79 -37.38 -9.16
C ALA A 249 -19.32 -36.27 -10.10
N ALA A 250 -20.58 -35.87 -9.96
CA ALA A 250 -21.22 -34.79 -10.72
C ALA A 250 -21.78 -33.69 -9.80
N GLU A 251 -21.21 -33.56 -8.59
CA GLU A 251 -21.62 -32.59 -7.58
C GLU A 251 -20.41 -31.77 -7.11
N ALA A 252 -20.61 -30.47 -6.91
CA ALA A 252 -19.64 -29.58 -6.30
C ALA A 252 -20.06 -29.26 -4.86
N CYS A 253 -19.09 -29.04 -3.98
CA CYS A 253 -19.38 -28.56 -2.63
C CYS A 253 -19.38 -27.04 -2.62
N ARG A 254 -20.52 -26.44 -2.25
CA ARG A 254 -20.68 -25.01 -2.02
C ARG A 254 -21.14 -24.79 -0.57
N ALA A 255 -20.35 -24.06 0.20
CA ALA A 255 -20.66 -23.76 1.61
C ALA A 255 -21.07 -25.00 2.45
N GLY A 256 -20.41 -26.14 2.22
CA GLY A 256 -20.65 -27.41 2.92
C GLY A 256 -21.84 -28.23 2.41
N THR A 257 -22.52 -27.81 1.34
CA THR A 257 -23.62 -28.54 0.71
C THR A 257 -23.22 -29.02 -0.69
N CYS A 258 -23.53 -30.27 -1.00
CA CYS A 258 -23.31 -30.82 -2.35
C CYS A 258 -24.45 -30.40 -3.28
N GLU A 259 -24.09 -29.75 -4.39
CA GLU A 259 -25.00 -29.29 -5.44
C GLU A 259 -24.57 -29.86 -6.79
N PRO A 260 -25.48 -30.15 -7.73
CA PRO A 260 -25.12 -30.62 -9.07
C PRO A 260 -24.23 -29.62 -9.81
N THR A 261 -23.36 -30.11 -10.70
CA THR A 261 -22.47 -29.25 -11.50
C THR A 261 -23.00 -28.95 -12.89
N CYS A 262 -22.44 -27.90 -13.50
CA CYS A 262 -22.71 -27.52 -14.88
C CYS A 262 -21.91 -28.32 -15.90
N ALA A 263 -20.86 -29.02 -15.47
CA ALA A 263 -20.09 -29.95 -16.30
C ALA A 263 -20.95 -31.06 -16.94
N THR A 264 -22.00 -31.51 -16.25
CA THR A 264 -22.91 -32.54 -16.78
C THR A 264 -24.26 -32.00 -17.27
N ALA A 265 -24.45 -30.68 -17.21
CA ALA A 265 -25.68 -30.02 -17.64
C ALA A 265 -25.61 -29.75 -19.15
N ASP A 266 -26.54 -30.33 -19.89
CA ASP A 266 -26.71 -30.10 -21.33
C ASP A 266 -27.70 -28.93 -21.50
N CYS A 267 -27.21 -27.70 -21.32
CA CYS A 267 -28.00 -26.48 -21.47
C CYS A 267 -28.04 -26.03 -22.92
N ASP A 268 -29.18 -25.48 -23.34
CA ASP A 268 -29.30 -24.88 -24.68
C ASP A 268 -28.39 -23.64 -24.80
N ALA A 269 -28.06 -23.24 -26.04
CA ALA A 269 -27.15 -22.12 -26.30
C ALA A 269 -27.69 -20.76 -25.77
N ASP A 270 -28.99 -20.66 -25.53
CA ASP A 270 -29.68 -19.51 -24.94
C ASP A 270 -29.93 -19.64 -23.44
N GLU A 271 -29.24 -20.56 -22.76
CA GLU A 271 -29.36 -20.80 -21.34
C GLU A 271 -28.01 -20.61 -20.60
N VAL A 272 -28.09 -20.20 -19.34
CA VAL A 272 -26.97 -20.21 -18.40
C VAL A 272 -27.22 -21.30 -17.37
N CYS A 273 -26.21 -22.13 -17.15
CA CYS A 273 -26.23 -23.12 -16.09
C CYS A 273 -25.86 -22.50 -14.74
N ARG A 274 -26.62 -22.84 -13.68
CA ARG A 274 -26.23 -22.63 -12.28
C ARG A 274 -26.61 -23.83 -11.44
N ALA A 275 -25.67 -24.40 -10.69
CA ALA A 275 -25.85 -25.59 -9.87
C ALA A 275 -26.56 -26.74 -10.62
N GLY A 276 -26.18 -26.97 -11.87
CA GLY A 276 -26.75 -27.98 -12.77
C GLY A 276 -28.18 -27.70 -13.25
N VAL A 277 -28.71 -26.49 -13.03
CA VAL A 277 -30.01 -26.05 -13.52
C VAL A 277 -29.81 -25.03 -14.64
N CYS A 278 -30.30 -25.36 -15.83
CA CYS A 278 -30.32 -24.45 -16.97
C CYS A 278 -31.47 -23.44 -16.83
N SER A 279 -31.16 -22.17 -16.99
CA SER A 279 -32.15 -21.08 -17.00
C SER A 279 -31.91 -20.18 -18.22
N PRO A 280 -32.96 -19.58 -18.80
CA PRO A 280 -32.80 -18.69 -19.96
C PRO A 280 -31.81 -17.56 -19.68
N ASN A 281 -30.87 -17.35 -20.61
CA ASN A 281 -29.96 -16.23 -20.62
C ASN A 281 -30.71 -14.99 -21.13
N LEU A 282 -31.28 -14.23 -20.19
CA LEU A 282 -32.04 -13.01 -20.50
C LEU A 282 -31.18 -11.92 -21.14
N CYS A 283 -29.85 -12.05 -21.11
CA CYS A 283 -28.89 -11.07 -21.62
C CYS A 283 -28.28 -11.42 -22.98
N LEU A 284 -28.53 -12.61 -23.54
CA LEU A 284 -27.87 -13.08 -24.76
C LEU A 284 -28.07 -12.14 -25.97
N ASP A 285 -29.27 -11.57 -26.11
CA ASP A 285 -29.64 -10.66 -27.22
C ASP A 285 -29.84 -9.21 -26.75
N VAL A 286 -29.43 -8.86 -25.54
CA VAL A 286 -29.63 -7.53 -24.96
C VAL A 286 -28.41 -6.66 -25.18
N SER A 287 -28.55 -5.62 -26.01
CA SER A 287 -27.51 -4.60 -26.21
C SER A 287 -27.83 -3.34 -25.40
N CYS A 288 -27.04 -3.07 -24.36
CA CYS A 288 -27.19 -1.88 -23.52
C CYS A 288 -26.38 -0.69 -24.05
N SER A 289 -26.80 0.54 -23.70
CA SER A 289 -26.12 1.76 -24.14
C SER A 289 -24.86 2.06 -23.30
N GLY A 290 -24.00 2.99 -23.75
CA GLY A 290 -22.66 3.18 -23.18
C GLY A 290 -22.65 3.42 -21.65
N GLY A 291 -21.93 2.57 -20.92
CA GLY A 291 -21.85 2.58 -19.46
C GLY A 291 -22.98 1.81 -18.74
N GLN A 292 -23.79 1.07 -19.49
CA GLN A 292 -24.82 0.18 -18.95
C GLN A 292 -24.48 -1.28 -19.23
N ILE A 293 -24.92 -2.15 -18.33
CA ILE A 293 -24.84 -3.60 -18.44
C ILE A 293 -26.25 -4.21 -18.38
N CYS A 294 -26.38 -5.45 -18.85
CA CYS A 294 -27.62 -6.20 -18.73
C CYS A 294 -27.70 -6.86 -17.34
N ASP A 295 -28.80 -6.64 -16.63
CA ASP A 295 -29.12 -7.32 -15.38
C ASP A 295 -29.51 -8.78 -15.69
N PRO A 296 -28.74 -9.78 -15.22
CA PRO A 296 -29.02 -11.18 -15.49
C PRO A 296 -30.32 -11.69 -14.84
N ALA A 297 -30.90 -10.95 -13.87
CA ALA A 297 -32.13 -11.35 -13.18
C ALA A 297 -33.40 -11.10 -14.02
N ASP A 298 -33.42 -10.05 -14.84
CA ASP A 298 -34.61 -9.65 -15.61
C ASP A 298 -34.36 -9.19 -17.06
N GLY A 299 -33.10 -9.11 -17.49
CA GLY A 299 -32.71 -8.68 -18.83
C GLY A 299 -32.76 -7.16 -19.06
N SER A 300 -32.96 -6.36 -18.01
CA SER A 300 -33.02 -4.90 -18.12
C SER A 300 -31.63 -4.26 -18.18
N CYS A 301 -31.51 -3.12 -18.88
CA CYS A 301 -30.24 -2.38 -18.94
C CYS A 301 -30.11 -1.42 -17.75
N ILE A 302 -29.16 -1.69 -16.88
CA ILE A 302 -28.83 -0.89 -15.70
C ILE A 302 -27.47 -0.23 -15.85
N THR A 303 -27.21 0.85 -15.11
CA THR A 303 -25.87 1.47 -15.09
C THR A 303 -24.89 0.54 -14.39
N ASP A 304 -23.70 0.36 -14.97
CA ASP A 304 -22.64 -0.43 -14.34
C ASP A 304 -22.23 0.21 -13.01
N ALA A 305 -22.58 -0.45 -11.91
CA ALA A 305 -22.28 0.02 -10.57
C ALA A 305 -20.77 -0.03 -10.27
N CYS A 306 -20.00 -0.83 -11.02
CA CYS A 306 -18.56 -0.98 -10.88
C CYS A 306 -17.74 0.06 -11.64
N ALA A 307 -18.37 0.88 -12.50
CA ALA A 307 -17.67 1.86 -13.34
C ALA A 307 -16.76 2.82 -12.52
N THR A 308 -17.13 3.11 -11.27
CA THR A 308 -16.34 3.97 -10.36
C THR A 308 -15.86 3.27 -9.10
N VAL A 309 -16.07 1.95 -8.99
CA VAL A 309 -15.68 1.18 -7.79
C VAL A 309 -14.28 0.60 -8.00
N ARG A 310 -13.49 0.61 -6.92
CA ARG A 310 -12.18 -0.03 -6.85
C ARG A 310 -12.21 -0.97 -5.66
N CYS A 311 -12.32 -2.26 -5.94
CA CYS A 311 -12.32 -3.27 -4.89
C CYS A 311 -10.90 -3.52 -4.37
N PRO A 312 -10.76 -3.86 -3.08
CA PRO A 312 -9.51 -4.36 -2.53
C PRO A 312 -8.94 -5.53 -3.36
N PRO A 313 -7.61 -5.74 -3.33
CA PRO A 313 -7.01 -6.90 -3.99
C PRO A 313 -7.69 -8.21 -3.57
N GLY A 314 -8.07 -9.02 -4.55
CA GLY A 314 -8.73 -10.31 -4.34
C GLY A 314 -10.26 -10.28 -4.26
N LEU A 315 -10.90 -9.12 -4.37
CA LEU A 315 -12.37 -9.02 -4.43
C LEU A 315 -12.86 -8.65 -5.83
N LEU A 316 -13.99 -9.24 -6.24
CA LEU A 316 -14.68 -8.94 -7.48
C LEU A 316 -15.79 -7.92 -7.23
N CYS A 317 -15.94 -6.97 -8.14
CA CYS A 317 -17.04 -6.00 -8.06
C CYS A 317 -18.28 -6.59 -8.73
N ASP A 318 -19.39 -6.70 -7.99
CA ASP A 318 -20.69 -7.04 -8.57
C ASP A 318 -21.22 -5.85 -9.37
N SER A 319 -21.38 -6.04 -10.68
CA SER A 319 -21.72 -4.99 -11.63
C SER A 319 -23.15 -4.43 -11.47
N THR A 320 -24.01 -5.14 -10.73
CA THR A 320 -25.41 -4.75 -10.48
C THR A 320 -25.55 -3.91 -9.21
N THR A 321 -24.78 -4.25 -8.17
CA THR A 321 -24.89 -3.66 -6.83
C THR A 321 -23.74 -2.70 -6.50
N GLY A 322 -22.59 -2.85 -7.16
CA GLY A 322 -21.36 -2.12 -6.90
C GLY A 322 -20.64 -2.56 -5.63
N MET A 323 -21.06 -3.69 -5.04
CA MET A 323 -20.44 -4.25 -3.83
C MET A 323 -19.23 -5.10 -4.22
N CYS A 324 -18.21 -5.08 -3.37
CA CYS A 324 -17.03 -5.94 -3.52
C CYS A 324 -17.29 -7.25 -2.82
N GLU A 325 -17.40 -8.32 -3.59
CA GLU A 325 -17.71 -9.67 -3.12
C GLU A 325 -16.52 -10.59 -3.34
N GLN A 326 -16.44 -11.64 -2.52
CA GLN A 326 -15.45 -12.69 -2.69
C GLN A 326 -15.71 -13.45 -3.99
N ASP A 327 -14.65 -13.92 -4.66
CA ASP A 327 -14.82 -14.75 -5.84
C ASP A 327 -15.66 -15.99 -5.46
N PRO A 328 -16.82 -16.21 -6.10
CA PRO A 328 -17.65 -17.38 -5.82
C PRO A 328 -16.90 -18.71 -6.01
N CYS A 329 -15.81 -18.72 -6.78
CA CYS A 329 -14.93 -19.88 -6.95
C CYS A 329 -14.05 -20.17 -5.73
N ASP A 330 -13.73 -19.18 -4.89
CA ASP A 330 -12.91 -19.38 -3.69
C ASP A 330 -13.61 -20.28 -2.65
N LEU A 331 -14.94 -20.32 -2.70
CA LEU A 331 -15.79 -21.09 -1.78
C LEU A 331 -16.48 -22.30 -2.44
N LEU A 332 -16.04 -22.65 -3.65
CA LEU A 332 -16.59 -23.76 -4.44
C LEU A 332 -15.52 -24.83 -4.67
N ARG A 333 -15.74 -26.05 -4.15
CA ARG A 333 -14.91 -27.20 -4.49
C ARG A 333 -15.54 -27.99 -5.63
N CYS A 334 -14.97 -27.82 -6.82
CA CYS A 334 -15.36 -28.55 -8.01
C CYS A 334 -14.85 -30.01 -8.00
N PRO A 335 -15.59 -30.97 -8.60
CA PRO A 335 -15.12 -32.34 -8.76
C PRO A 335 -13.90 -32.43 -9.68
N GLU A 336 -13.17 -33.55 -9.60
CA GLU A 336 -11.97 -33.77 -10.42
C GLU A 336 -12.27 -33.65 -11.92
N GLY A 337 -11.39 -32.96 -12.66
CA GLY A 337 -11.52 -32.75 -14.12
C GLY A 337 -12.47 -31.62 -14.51
N THR A 338 -12.88 -30.78 -13.55
CA THR A 338 -13.70 -29.59 -13.80
C THR A 338 -13.05 -28.34 -13.23
N GLU A 339 -13.26 -27.20 -13.89
CA GLU A 339 -12.75 -25.88 -13.50
C GLU A 339 -13.91 -24.98 -13.06
N CYS A 340 -13.70 -24.15 -12.04
CA CYS A 340 -14.68 -23.15 -11.64
C CYS A 340 -14.58 -21.92 -12.55
N VAL A 341 -15.70 -21.54 -13.17
CA VAL A 341 -15.85 -20.33 -13.98
C VAL A 341 -17.08 -19.58 -13.51
N ALA A 342 -16.90 -18.32 -13.09
CA ALA A 342 -17.97 -17.46 -12.60
C ALA A 342 -18.84 -18.11 -11.50
N GLY A 343 -18.22 -18.91 -10.62
CA GLY A 343 -18.90 -19.59 -9.52
C GLY A 343 -19.56 -20.92 -9.86
N GLU A 344 -19.33 -21.48 -11.05
CA GLU A 344 -19.91 -22.76 -11.49
C GLU A 344 -18.84 -23.69 -12.07
N CYS A 345 -18.99 -25.01 -11.88
CA CYS A 345 -18.01 -26.00 -12.34
C CYS A 345 -18.31 -26.51 -13.75
N TYR A 346 -17.34 -26.40 -14.67
CA TYR A 346 -17.42 -26.84 -16.07
C TYR A 346 -16.30 -27.83 -16.42
N ASP A 347 -16.50 -28.69 -17.42
CA ASP A 347 -15.46 -29.63 -17.87
C ASP A 347 -14.24 -28.89 -18.45
N GLU A 348 -13.04 -29.32 -18.05
CA GLU A 348 -11.77 -28.81 -18.58
C GLU A 348 -11.72 -29.02 -20.11
N GLY A 349 -11.83 -27.92 -20.87
CA GLY A 349 -11.82 -27.93 -22.34
C GLY A 349 -13.14 -27.55 -23.03
N THR A 350 -14.20 -27.23 -22.29
CA THR A 350 -15.43 -26.63 -22.84
C THR A 350 -15.45 -25.09 -22.79
N VAL A 351 -14.49 -24.49 -22.08
CA VAL A 351 -14.23 -23.05 -22.12
C VAL A 351 -13.51 -22.74 -23.44
N GLU A 352 -14.27 -22.61 -24.53
CA GLU A 352 -13.76 -21.89 -25.70
C GLU A 352 -13.43 -20.47 -25.21
N PRO A 353 -12.18 -20.00 -25.29
CA PRO A 353 -11.91 -18.59 -25.04
C PRO A 353 -12.81 -17.81 -25.99
N ASP A 354 -13.59 -16.87 -25.46
CA ASP A 354 -14.51 -16.02 -26.21
C ASP A 354 -13.78 -15.48 -27.45
N ALA A 355 -13.94 -16.18 -28.56
CA ALA A 355 -13.35 -15.84 -29.82
C ALA A 355 -14.26 -14.76 -30.39
N GLY A 356 -14.06 -13.54 -29.91
CA GLY A 356 -14.60 -12.36 -30.55
C GLY A 356 -14.46 -12.50 -32.06
N THR A 357 -15.57 -12.38 -32.78
CA THR A 357 -15.58 -12.47 -34.24
C THR A 357 -14.51 -11.55 -34.81
N PRO A 358 -13.61 -12.01 -35.70
CA PRO A 358 -12.59 -11.15 -36.24
C PRO A 358 -13.26 -10.04 -37.06
N ASP A 359 -13.23 -8.82 -36.53
CA ASP A 359 -13.60 -7.64 -37.28
C ASP A 359 -12.70 -7.56 -38.51
N ALA A 360 -13.31 -7.65 -39.68
CA ALA A 360 -12.64 -7.46 -40.97
C ALA A 360 -12.32 -5.98 -41.14
N GLY A 361 -11.34 -5.49 -40.38
CA GLY A 361 -10.82 -4.13 -40.41
C GLY A 361 -9.29 -4.15 -40.44
N VAL A 362 -8.72 -3.47 -41.42
CA VAL A 362 -7.27 -3.32 -41.59
C VAL A 362 -6.70 -2.34 -40.55
N ASP A 363 -6.54 -2.82 -39.31
CA ASP A 363 -5.57 -2.33 -38.33
C ASP A 363 -5.48 -3.38 -37.22
N ALA A 364 -4.49 -4.27 -37.31
CA ALA A 364 -4.21 -5.28 -36.31
C ALA A 364 -3.60 -4.61 -35.06
N GLY A 365 -4.48 -4.05 -34.21
CA GLY A 365 -4.21 -3.85 -32.80
C GLY A 365 -4.37 -5.20 -32.10
N VAL A 366 -3.42 -5.53 -31.22
CA VAL A 366 -3.53 -6.68 -30.31
C VAL A 366 -4.78 -6.48 -29.47
N ASP A 367 -5.78 -7.32 -29.70
CA ASP A 367 -6.99 -7.41 -28.91
C ASP A 367 -6.65 -8.08 -27.57
N ALA A 368 -6.69 -7.30 -26.49
CA ALA A 368 -6.72 -7.83 -25.14
C ALA A 368 -8.19 -8.03 -24.80
N GLY A 369 -8.72 -9.21 -25.12
CA GLY A 369 -10.05 -9.62 -24.68
C GLY A 369 -10.21 -9.41 -23.18
N THR A 370 -11.42 -9.06 -22.76
CA THR A 370 -11.82 -9.00 -21.35
C THR A 370 -11.88 -10.42 -20.79
N GLY A 371 -10.72 -10.95 -20.40
CA GLY A 371 -10.62 -12.27 -19.78
C GLY A 371 -11.20 -12.25 -18.38
N THR A 372 -12.41 -12.81 -18.20
CA THR A 372 -12.77 -13.49 -16.96
C THR A 372 -12.26 -14.91 -17.06
N GLY A 373 -10.96 -15.07 -16.81
CA GLY A 373 -10.29 -16.36 -16.79
C GLY A 373 -9.00 -16.26 -15.98
N ARG A 374 -8.99 -16.87 -14.80
CA ARG A 374 -7.79 -17.38 -14.12
C ARG A 374 -8.24 -18.51 -13.19
N SER A 375 -7.64 -19.69 -13.29
CA SER A 375 -6.35 -19.94 -12.66
C SER A 375 -5.56 -21.05 -13.37
N GLY A 376 -4.29 -20.80 -13.70
CA GLY A 376 -3.38 -21.81 -14.24
C GLY A 376 -2.10 -21.22 -14.80
N ASP A 377 -2.21 -20.32 -15.79
CA ASP A 377 -1.05 -19.62 -16.36
C ASP A 377 -1.06 -18.13 -16.00
N ARG A 378 -0.56 -17.83 -14.79
CA ARG A 378 0.20 -16.59 -14.62
C ARG A 378 1.57 -16.84 -15.23
N VAL A 379 1.72 -16.52 -16.52
CA VAL A 379 3.01 -16.03 -17.00
C VAL A 379 3.30 -14.77 -16.20
N LEU A 380 4.03 -14.92 -15.10
CA LEU A 380 4.76 -13.82 -14.52
C LEU A 380 5.70 -13.35 -15.63
N ALA A 381 5.41 -12.19 -16.20
CA ALA A 381 6.44 -11.39 -16.84
C ALA A 381 7.44 -10.99 -15.74
N ALA A 382 8.31 -11.92 -15.36
CA ALA A 382 9.57 -11.59 -14.73
C ALA A 382 10.48 -11.08 -15.85
N GLY A 383 10.37 -9.78 -16.14
CA GLY A 383 11.20 -9.13 -17.15
C GLY A 383 10.77 -7.70 -17.44
N GLY A 384 11.45 -6.73 -16.82
CA GLY A 384 11.60 -5.36 -17.33
C GLY A 384 10.53 -4.37 -16.91
N GLY A 385 10.94 -3.34 -16.16
CA GLY A 385 10.07 -2.31 -15.61
C GLY A 385 9.33 -1.44 -16.63
N GLY A 386 8.21 -0.87 -16.18
CA GLY A 386 7.47 0.17 -16.87
C GLY A 386 6.18 0.50 -16.14
N CYS A 387 6.18 1.55 -15.31
CA CYS A 387 4.94 2.16 -14.81
C CYS A 387 4.29 2.98 -15.94
N ALA A 388 3.04 2.67 -16.29
CA ALA A 388 2.24 3.50 -17.20
C ALA A 388 1.18 4.27 -16.39
N CYS A 389 1.39 5.56 -16.18
CA CYS A 389 0.36 6.47 -15.68
C CYS A 389 -0.48 6.97 -16.85
N ALA A 390 -1.77 6.66 -16.86
CA ALA A 390 -2.74 7.28 -17.76
C ALA A 390 -3.51 8.37 -17.01
N VAL A 391 -3.23 9.64 -17.34
CA VAL A 391 -4.05 10.79 -16.91
C VAL A 391 -5.25 10.95 -17.87
N PRO A 392 -6.50 11.09 -17.38
CA PRO A 392 -7.63 11.43 -18.25
C PRO A 392 -7.45 12.84 -18.84
N GLY A 393 -7.64 12.94 -20.15
CA GLY A 393 -7.33 14.13 -20.93
C GLY A 393 -8.05 15.41 -20.49
N ALA A 394 -7.25 16.46 -20.26
CA ALA A 394 -7.70 17.83 -20.33
C ALA A 394 -7.98 18.19 -21.81
N THR A 395 -9.23 18.45 -22.15
CA THR A 395 -9.57 19.07 -23.43
C THR A 395 -9.04 20.51 -23.48
N PRO A 396 -8.38 20.96 -24.56
CA PRO A 396 -7.91 22.34 -24.68
C PRO A 396 -9.06 23.25 -25.14
N SER A 397 -9.70 23.98 -24.22
CA SER A 397 -10.60 25.07 -24.62
C SER A 397 -9.79 26.32 -24.94
N LYS A 398 -9.70 26.64 -26.23
CA LYS A 398 -9.17 27.92 -26.74
C LYS A 398 -10.03 29.08 -26.21
N GLY A 399 -9.36 30.15 -25.81
CA GLY A 399 -9.96 31.34 -25.22
C GLY A 399 -10.78 32.19 -26.19
N GLY A 400 -11.52 33.15 -25.62
CA GLY A 400 -12.14 34.25 -26.34
C GLY A 400 -13.26 34.94 -25.57
N GLU A 401 -12.99 36.19 -25.19
CA GLU A 401 -13.94 37.30 -25.00
C GLU A 401 -14.40 37.65 -23.56
N GLY A 402 -14.24 38.94 -23.26
CA GLY A 402 -14.37 39.56 -21.95
C GLY A 402 -15.78 40.10 -21.60
N PRO A 403 -15.87 41.09 -20.69
CA PRO A 403 -16.89 41.12 -19.65
C PRO A 403 -18.08 42.03 -19.96
N LEU A 404 -19.29 41.60 -19.59
CA LEU A 404 -20.44 42.49 -19.39
C LEU A 404 -21.40 41.94 -18.33
N ALA A 405 -21.79 42.86 -17.43
CA ALA A 405 -23.10 43.00 -16.77
C ALA A 405 -23.10 42.95 -15.23
N LEU A 406 -22.80 44.12 -14.65
CA LEU A 406 -23.48 44.64 -13.48
C LEU A 406 -24.99 44.78 -13.77
N GLY A 407 -25.86 44.33 -12.85
CA GLY A 407 -27.24 44.81 -12.82
C GLY A 407 -28.26 43.95 -12.06
N ALA A 408 -28.61 44.43 -10.85
CA ALA A 408 -29.89 44.22 -10.14
C ALA A 408 -30.09 42.85 -9.44
N LEU A 409 -30.61 42.71 -8.21
CA LEU A 409 -31.60 43.52 -7.50
C LEU A 409 -31.49 43.33 -5.97
N PHE A 410 -31.31 44.45 -5.29
CA PHE A 410 -31.78 44.71 -3.93
C PHE A 410 -33.30 44.57 -3.88
N LEU A 411 -33.86 43.62 -3.12
CA LEU A 411 -35.21 43.71 -2.52
C LEU A 411 -35.33 42.64 -1.41
N GLY A 412 -35.30 43.05 -0.15
CA GLY A 412 -35.58 42.09 0.93
C GLY A 412 -35.28 42.47 2.38
N PHE A 413 -35.09 43.74 2.75
CA PHE A 413 -34.89 44.11 4.16
C PHE A 413 -35.68 45.36 4.58
N VAL A 414 -37.01 45.28 4.47
CA VAL A 414 -37.94 46.23 5.11
C VAL A 414 -39.15 45.48 5.66
N ALA A 415 -38.97 44.72 6.74
CA ALA A 415 -40.10 44.21 7.54
C ALA A 415 -39.73 43.80 8.99
N TRP A 416 -38.75 44.45 9.63
CA TRP A 416 -38.57 44.25 11.08
C TRP A 416 -38.17 45.53 11.81
N ARG A 417 -38.96 46.58 11.62
CA ARG A 417 -38.93 47.74 12.53
C ARG A 417 -40.33 48.26 12.80
N ARG A 418 -41.15 47.45 13.46
CA ARG A 418 -42.33 47.93 14.20
C ARG A 418 -42.87 46.88 15.16
N ARG A 419 -42.31 46.84 16.39
CA ARG A 419 -43.07 46.85 17.65
C ARG A 419 -42.12 46.69 18.85
N ARG A 420 -41.76 47.82 19.45
CA ARG A 420 -41.61 47.91 20.91
C ARG A 420 -42.80 48.73 21.41
N ARG A 421 -43.58 48.15 22.34
CA ARG A 421 -44.04 48.74 23.62
C ARG A 421 -45.39 48.16 24.06
N GLY A 422 -45.39 47.57 25.25
CA GLY A 422 -46.51 47.64 26.20
C GLY A 422 -47.03 46.29 26.68
N GLY A 423 -46.84 45.99 27.98
CA GLY A 423 -47.79 45.16 28.73
C GLY A 423 -47.23 44.05 29.62
N ALA A 424 -46.94 44.40 30.88
CA ALA A 424 -47.18 43.66 32.13
C ALA A 424 -46.79 42.15 32.29
N ALA A 425 -46.06 41.90 33.38
CA ALA A 425 -45.83 40.60 34.02
C ALA A 425 -47.12 39.96 34.57
N PRO A 426 -47.10 38.63 34.82
CA PRO A 426 -47.03 38.20 36.22
C PRO A 426 -46.09 37.00 36.49
N LYS A 427 -45.81 36.82 37.80
CA LYS A 427 -44.95 35.81 38.43
C LYS A 427 -45.62 34.43 38.50
N GLY A 428 -44.86 33.33 38.38
CA GLY A 428 -45.31 32.01 38.85
C GLY A 428 -44.50 30.78 38.41
N LYS A 429 -43.56 30.36 39.27
CA LYS A 429 -43.13 28.99 39.66
C LYS A 429 -42.79 27.90 38.61
N LEU A 430 -41.57 27.36 38.81
CA LEU A 430 -41.12 25.96 38.76
C LEU A 430 -41.60 25.04 37.61
N ALA A 431 -40.64 24.49 36.86
CA ALA A 431 -40.23 23.09 37.01
C ALA A 431 -38.96 22.78 36.20
N ARG A 432 -38.13 21.91 36.78
CA ARG A 432 -36.94 21.28 36.21
C ARG A 432 -37.29 20.38 35.03
N ALA A 433 -36.44 20.33 34.01
CA ALA A 433 -36.00 19.08 33.39
C ALA A 433 -34.79 19.39 32.50
N ALA A 434 -33.66 18.77 32.84
CA ALA A 434 -32.51 18.60 31.96
C ALA A 434 -32.87 17.64 30.83
N VAL A 435 -32.07 17.64 29.75
CA VAL A 435 -31.53 16.46 29.02
C VAL A 435 -31.18 16.85 27.58
N ILE A 436 -29.87 16.75 27.29
CA ILE A 436 -29.24 16.16 26.10
C ILE A 436 -29.71 16.64 24.72
N ALA A 437 -28.79 17.24 23.95
CA ALA A 437 -28.29 16.66 22.70
C ALA A 437 -27.60 17.74 21.84
N SER A 438 -26.30 17.53 21.69
CA SER A 438 -25.46 17.86 20.55
C SER A 438 -26.05 17.47 19.20
N THR A 439 -25.61 18.24 18.18
CA THR A 439 -25.39 18.00 16.73
C THR A 439 -26.14 19.03 15.89
N GLY A 440 -25.49 19.81 15.03
CA GLY A 440 -24.32 19.50 14.23
C GLY A 440 -24.82 19.22 12.81
N ALA A 441 -25.05 20.26 12.03
CA ALA A 441 -25.41 20.17 10.61
C ALA A 441 -24.78 21.35 9.86
N ALA A 442 -23.54 21.14 9.41
CA ALA A 442 -22.92 21.85 8.30
C ALA A 442 -21.68 21.06 7.86
N LEU A 443 -21.93 19.96 7.13
CA LEU A 443 -20.93 19.30 6.29
C LEU A 443 -21.17 19.78 4.86
N MET A 444 -20.07 20.16 4.22
CA MET A 444 -19.75 20.16 2.78
C MET A 444 -19.12 21.48 2.36
N LEU A 445 -17.81 21.47 2.18
CA LEU A 445 -17.13 21.72 0.90
C LEU A 445 -15.61 21.60 1.14
N GLY A 446 -14.95 20.66 0.44
CA GLY A 446 -13.49 20.64 0.32
C GLY A 446 -12.82 19.28 0.46
N SER A 447 -13.19 18.30 -0.36
CA SER A 447 -12.30 17.16 -0.65
C SER A 447 -11.22 17.64 -1.63
N GLY A 448 -10.08 18.05 -1.09
CA GLY A 448 -8.83 18.15 -1.83
C GLY A 448 -8.17 16.77 -1.87
N CYS A 449 -7.57 16.43 -3.02
CA CYS A 449 -6.81 15.20 -3.18
C CYS A 449 -5.51 15.28 -2.36
N ASP A 450 -5.32 14.37 -1.42
CA ASP A 450 -4.00 14.02 -0.90
C ASP A 450 -3.28 13.19 -1.97
N VAL A 451 -2.12 13.67 -2.40
CA VAL A 451 -1.15 12.92 -3.22
C VAL A 451 0.05 12.67 -2.32
N GLU A 452 0.29 11.41 -1.98
CA GLU A 452 1.47 10.97 -1.24
C GLU A 452 2.74 11.17 -2.09
N PRO A 453 3.86 11.63 -1.51
CA PRO A 453 5.07 11.94 -2.26
C PRO A 453 6.12 10.84 -2.09
N TYR A 454 5.95 9.65 -2.66
CA TYR A 454 7.04 8.67 -2.74
C TYR A 454 7.06 7.95 -4.10
N CYS A 455 7.85 8.47 -5.04
CA CYS A 455 8.26 7.75 -6.25
C CYS A 455 9.56 8.31 -6.84
N LEU A 456 10.72 7.88 -6.31
CA LEU A 456 12.07 7.94 -6.90
C LEU A 456 12.85 6.78 -6.23
N VAL A 457 13.57 5.82 -6.83
CA VAL A 457 14.46 5.78 -8.02
C VAL A 457 14.54 4.33 -8.54
N CYS A 458 14.57 4.11 -9.86
CA CYS A 458 14.95 2.82 -10.47
C CYS A 458 16.47 2.80 -10.75
N VAL A 459 17.17 1.75 -10.31
CA VAL A 459 18.58 1.49 -10.65
C VAL A 459 18.62 0.41 -11.74
N ASP A 460 19.23 0.70 -12.88
CA ASP A 460 19.40 -0.22 -14.00
C ASP A 460 20.42 -1.32 -13.69
N ALA A 461 20.01 -2.59 -13.70
CA ALA A 461 20.91 -3.74 -13.77
C ALA A 461 20.83 -4.38 -15.17
N ALA A 462 21.95 -4.34 -15.89
CA ALA A 462 22.12 -4.93 -17.20
C ALA A 462 21.97 -6.46 -17.16
N THR A 463 21.14 -7.03 -18.03
CA THR A 463 21.20 -8.46 -18.39
C THR A 463 21.04 -8.69 -19.89
N VAL A 464 21.70 -9.77 -20.31
CA VAL A 464 22.09 -10.15 -21.65
C VAL A 464 20.92 -10.82 -22.38
N ASP A 465 20.74 -10.44 -23.65
CA ASP A 465 19.80 -11.00 -24.61
C ASP A 465 20.08 -12.50 -24.86
N ALA A 466 19.15 -13.34 -24.44
CA ALA A 466 19.07 -14.75 -24.79
C ALA A 466 17.66 -15.06 -25.30
N GLY A 467 17.39 -14.69 -26.55
CA GLY A 467 16.20 -15.14 -27.28
C GLY A 467 16.19 -16.66 -27.50
N PRO A 468 15.01 -17.29 -27.57
CA PRO A 468 14.87 -18.74 -27.77
C PRO A 468 15.22 -19.13 -29.21
N ALA A 469 15.80 -20.33 -29.36
CA ALA A 469 16.14 -20.93 -30.63
C ALA A 469 14.93 -21.68 -31.22
N ASP A 470 14.43 -21.18 -32.34
CA ASP A 470 13.33 -21.77 -33.08
C ASP A 470 13.81 -23.04 -33.81
N GLY A 471 13.47 -24.20 -33.26
CA GLY A 471 13.65 -25.50 -33.92
C GLY A 471 12.60 -25.74 -35.00
N GLY A 472 12.71 -25.04 -36.14
CA GLY A 472 11.92 -25.29 -37.35
C GLY A 472 12.70 -26.08 -38.39
N GLN A 473 12.44 -27.38 -38.48
CA GLN A 473 12.89 -28.23 -39.59
C GLN A 473 12.02 -27.95 -40.82
N ASP A 474 12.53 -27.20 -41.80
CA ASP A 474 12.00 -27.23 -43.16
C ASP A 474 12.97 -27.93 -44.11
N ALA A 475 12.52 -29.09 -44.57
CA ALA A 475 13.14 -29.85 -45.63
C ALA A 475 12.83 -29.21 -46.99
N GLY A 476 13.86 -29.02 -47.82
CA GLY A 476 13.75 -29.26 -49.26
C GLY A 476 14.40 -28.25 -50.21
N ARG A 477 15.52 -28.69 -50.80
CA ARG A 477 15.91 -28.61 -52.23
C ARG A 477 16.08 -27.21 -52.86
N ASP A 478 17.06 -26.93 -53.73
CA ASP A 478 17.95 -27.73 -54.57
C ASP A 478 19.09 -26.83 -55.10
N ALA A 479 20.23 -27.46 -55.41
CA ALA A 479 21.21 -27.11 -56.46
C ALA A 479 21.97 -25.75 -56.35
N GLN A 480 23.28 -25.62 -56.62
CA GLN A 480 24.28 -26.42 -57.30
C GLN A 480 25.66 -25.83 -56.97
N ARG A 481 26.67 -26.70 -56.92
CA ARG A 481 28.13 -26.43 -56.94
C ARG A 481 28.55 -25.83 -58.31
N PRO A 482 29.72 -25.17 -58.49
CA PRO A 482 30.61 -24.46 -57.57
C PRO A 482 30.41 -22.93 -57.57
#